data_AF-A0A7W4PJG7-F1
#
_entry.id   AF-A0A7W4PJG7-F1
#
_cell.length_a   1.000
_cell.length_b   1.000
_cell.length_c   1.000
_cell.angle_alpha   90.00
_cell.angle_beta   90.00
_cell.angle_gamma   90.00
#
_symmetry.space_group_name_H-M   'P 1'
#
loop_
_entity.id
_entity.type
_entity.pdbx_description
1 polymer ?
#
loop_
_entity_poly.entity_id
_entity_poly.type
_entity_poly.pdbx_seq_one_letter_code
_entity_poly.pdbx_strand_id
1 'polypeptide(L)'
;MDDPKGRGALASPLAALVARAAASLPTETGATAAAGAQRKNGGFTVILADVSSSMADYAGARRKCDILEDAIAPAVRDGAHVVAFGSYAKDLPAGGRLPPPAGSTALHLALRHVEAMRPRRLVVVSDGRPDDDKAALRAADQLGFVRIDVIYCGPDNDGEALRFMQRLARGGGAASAHDMAREPQSLANTLKRLAGPATI
;
A
#
# COMPACT_ATOMS: atom_id res chain seq x y z
N MET A 1 -67.04 16.52 17.67
CA MET A 1 -66.64 16.20 16.29
C MET A 1 -65.29 16.86 16.04
N ASP A 2 -64.27 16.47 16.79
CA ASP A 2 -63.52 15.20 16.76
C ASP A 2 -62.30 15.28 15.83
N ASP A 3 -61.15 15.18 16.49
CA ASP A 3 -59.81 14.83 16.02
C ASP A 3 -59.75 13.94 14.78
N PRO A 4 -58.64 14.06 14.03
CA PRO A 4 -57.86 12.87 13.69
C PRO A 4 -56.55 12.84 14.48
N LYS A 5 -56.54 11.96 15.49
CA LYS A 5 -55.37 11.49 16.24
C LYS A 5 -54.29 10.96 15.30
N GLY A 6 -53.06 11.22 15.72
CA GLY A 6 -51.85 10.80 15.05
C GLY A 6 -51.65 9.29 14.94
N ARG A 7 -50.73 8.94 14.04
CA ARG A 7 -49.87 7.78 14.20
C ARG A 7 -48.43 8.25 13.99
N GLY A 8 -47.74 8.43 15.12
CA GLY A 8 -46.33 8.74 15.17
C GLY A 8 -45.51 7.59 14.58
N ALA A 9 -44.57 7.93 13.72
CA ALA A 9 -43.54 7.02 13.28
C ALA A 9 -42.64 6.68 14.49
N LEU A 10 -42.62 5.40 14.85
CA LEU A 10 -41.74 4.80 15.84
C LEU A 10 -40.29 4.99 15.38
N ALA A 11 -39.60 6.02 15.87
CA ALA A 11 -38.15 6.09 15.77
C ALA A 11 -37.56 4.92 16.58
N SER A 12 -36.86 4.01 15.92
CA SER A 12 -36.36 2.80 16.58
C SER A 12 -35.33 3.17 17.66
N PRO A 13 -35.29 2.46 18.79
CA PRO A 13 -34.28 2.66 19.84
C PRO A 13 -32.84 2.59 19.31
N LEU A 14 -32.65 1.81 18.23
CA LEU A 14 -31.36 1.64 17.56
C LEU A 14 -30.98 2.89 16.74
N ALA A 15 -31.93 3.54 16.07
CA ALA A 15 -31.70 4.81 15.37
C ALA A 15 -31.34 5.94 16.34
N ALA A 16 -31.96 5.97 17.52
CA ALA A 16 -31.61 6.92 18.59
C ALA A 16 -30.20 6.67 19.15
N LEU A 17 -29.76 5.41 19.24
CA LEU A 17 -28.41 5.02 19.65
C LEU A 17 -27.34 5.42 18.62
N VAL A 18 -27.61 5.22 17.32
CA VAL A 18 -26.71 5.67 16.23
C VAL A 18 -26.63 7.20 16.19
N ALA A 19 -27.75 7.91 16.39
CA ALA A 19 -27.76 9.37 16.43
C ALA A 19 -26.97 9.93 17.64
N ARG A 20 -27.07 9.30 18.82
CA ARG A 20 -26.26 9.65 19.99
C ARG A 20 -24.78 9.32 19.80
N ALA A 21 -24.45 8.21 19.15
CA ALA A 21 -23.06 7.87 18.81
C ALA A 21 -22.46 8.87 17.80
N ALA A 22 -23.24 9.33 16.83
CA ALA A 22 -22.81 10.35 15.87
C ALA A 22 -22.62 11.74 16.52
N ALA A 23 -23.45 12.08 17.51
CA ALA A 23 -23.38 13.36 18.23
C ALA A 23 -22.28 13.43 19.31
N SER A 24 -21.70 12.29 19.71
CA SER A 24 -20.69 12.19 20.77
C SER A 24 -19.26 12.05 20.25
N LEU A 25 -19.04 12.18 18.94
CA LEU A 25 -17.69 12.26 18.37
C LEU A 25 -17.10 13.65 18.67
N PRO A 26 -16.03 13.75 19.48
CA PRO A 26 -15.41 15.04 19.74
C PRO A 26 -14.82 15.59 18.44
N THR A 27 -15.29 16.76 18.02
CA THR A 27 -14.85 17.48 16.81
C THR A 27 -13.39 17.97 16.91
N GLU A 28 -12.73 17.79 18.06
CA GLU A 28 -11.36 18.23 18.33
C GLU A 28 -10.53 17.13 19.02
N THR A 29 -10.30 16.02 18.34
CA THR A 29 -9.18 15.14 18.66
C THR A 29 -8.24 15.12 17.46
N GLY A 30 -6.93 15.33 17.71
CA GLY A 30 -5.92 15.55 16.67
C GLY A 30 -5.85 14.50 15.57
N ALA A 31 -6.41 13.30 15.77
CA ALA A 31 -6.52 12.25 14.76
C ALA A 31 -7.48 12.59 13.61
N THR A 32 -8.61 13.26 13.86
CA THR A 32 -9.59 13.64 12.81
C THR A 32 -9.16 14.89 12.05
N ALA A 33 -8.53 15.84 12.73
CA ALA A 33 -7.89 16.99 12.10
C ALA A 33 -6.70 16.58 11.22
N ALA A 34 -5.87 15.62 11.67
CA ALA A 34 -4.80 15.03 10.87
C ALA A 34 -5.36 14.30 9.64
N ALA A 35 -6.39 13.46 9.79
CA ALA A 35 -7.03 12.77 8.67
C ALA A 35 -7.70 13.73 7.66
N GLY A 36 -8.26 14.86 8.14
CA GLY A 36 -8.85 15.92 7.32
C GLY A 36 -7.82 16.79 6.59
N ALA A 37 -6.71 17.15 7.25
CA ALA A 37 -5.60 17.87 6.64
C ALA A 37 -4.89 17.03 5.57
N GLN A 38 -4.77 15.72 5.79
CA GLN A 38 -4.13 14.78 4.85
C GLN A 38 -4.91 14.61 3.55
N ARG A 39 -6.23 14.85 3.53
CA ARG A 39 -7.03 14.85 2.30
C ARG A 39 -6.87 16.12 1.45
N LYS A 40 -6.32 17.20 2.03
CA LYS A 40 -6.23 18.52 1.37
C LYS A 40 -4.85 18.85 0.80
N ASN A 41 -3.78 18.16 1.21
CA ASN A 41 -2.47 18.29 0.58
C ASN A 41 -2.29 17.22 -0.51
N GLY A 42 -2.01 17.65 -1.73
CA GLY A 42 -1.67 16.82 -2.90
C GLY A 42 -0.34 16.08 -2.72
N GLY A 43 -0.30 15.11 -1.81
CA GLY A 43 0.86 14.24 -1.64
C GLY A 43 0.87 13.11 -2.67
N PHE A 44 2.05 12.77 -3.17
CA PHE A 44 2.25 11.75 -4.18
C PHE A 44 2.40 10.34 -3.59
N THR A 45 2.24 9.34 -4.46
CA THR A 45 2.43 7.92 -4.15
C THR A 45 3.80 7.48 -4.66
N VAL A 46 4.52 6.70 -3.85
CA VAL A 46 5.74 5.99 -4.26
C VAL A 46 5.45 4.49 -4.37
N ILE A 47 5.89 3.87 -5.45
CA ILE A 47 5.90 2.41 -5.63
C ILE A 47 7.31 1.93 -5.32
N LEU A 48 7.44 1.05 -4.35
CA LEU A 48 8.70 0.41 -3.99
C LEU A 48 8.69 -1.03 -4.53
N ALA A 49 9.43 -1.25 -5.61
CA ALA A 49 9.45 -2.48 -6.40
C ALA A 49 10.67 -3.33 -6.08
N ASP A 50 10.44 -4.57 -5.65
CA ASP A 50 11.48 -5.55 -5.35
C ASP A 50 12.17 -6.03 -6.63
N VAL A 51 13.50 -5.99 -6.63
CA VAL A 51 14.41 -6.50 -7.66
C VAL A 51 15.53 -7.32 -7.03
N SER A 52 15.28 -7.96 -5.88
CA SER A 52 16.19 -8.91 -5.25
C SER A 52 16.42 -10.16 -6.10
N SER A 53 17.40 -10.99 -5.76
CA SER A 53 17.77 -12.14 -6.59
C SER A 53 16.62 -13.15 -6.82
N SER A 54 15.67 -13.29 -5.88
CA SER A 54 14.49 -14.16 -6.05
C SER A 54 13.57 -13.72 -7.19
N MET A 55 13.62 -12.44 -7.57
CA MET A 55 12.84 -11.88 -8.67
C MET A 55 13.38 -12.33 -10.05
N ALA A 56 14.57 -12.93 -10.11
CA ALA A 56 15.08 -13.59 -11.32
C ALA A 56 14.39 -14.92 -11.61
N ASP A 57 13.78 -15.54 -10.59
CA ASP A 57 13.12 -16.83 -10.72
C ASP A 57 11.88 -16.76 -11.63
N TYR A 58 11.49 -17.92 -12.12
CA TYR A 58 10.27 -18.09 -12.91
C TYR A 58 9.03 -18.19 -12.02
N ALA A 59 7.97 -17.51 -12.44
CA ALA A 59 6.60 -17.69 -11.98
C ALA A 59 5.77 -18.17 -13.18
N GLY A 60 5.57 -19.49 -13.26
CA GLY A 60 5.04 -20.14 -14.45
C GLY A 60 6.01 -20.04 -15.63
N ALA A 61 5.57 -19.50 -16.76
CA ALA A 61 6.37 -19.42 -18.00
C ALA A 61 7.22 -18.15 -18.12
N ARG A 62 7.11 -17.21 -17.17
CA ARG A 62 7.77 -15.90 -17.23
C ARG A 62 8.60 -15.68 -15.96
N ARG A 63 9.63 -14.83 -16.04
CA ARG A 63 10.36 -14.39 -14.84
C ARG A 63 9.50 -13.42 -14.03
N LYS A 64 9.61 -13.49 -12.71
CA LYS A 64 8.88 -12.59 -11.79
C LYS A 64 9.17 -11.12 -12.09
N CYS A 65 10.42 -10.78 -12.38
CA CYS A 65 10.81 -9.41 -12.74
C CYS A 65 10.12 -8.90 -14.01
N ASP A 66 9.93 -9.76 -15.02
CA ASP A 66 9.25 -9.37 -16.27
C ASP A 66 7.75 -9.14 -16.02
N ILE A 67 7.14 -9.95 -15.14
CA ILE A 67 5.73 -9.78 -14.72
C ILE A 67 5.58 -8.47 -13.94
N LEU A 68 6.49 -8.20 -12.99
CA LEU A 68 6.47 -6.96 -12.21
C LEU A 68 6.67 -5.73 -13.09
N GLU A 69 7.62 -5.78 -14.03
CA GLU A 69 7.87 -4.68 -14.99
C GLU A 69 6.61 -4.35 -15.79
N ASP A 70 5.92 -5.37 -16.33
CA ASP A 70 4.64 -5.17 -17.03
C ASP A 70 3.56 -4.58 -16.13
N ALA A 71 3.48 -5.02 -14.87
CA ALA A 71 2.49 -4.55 -13.91
C ALA A 71 2.71 -3.08 -13.52
N ILE A 72 3.96 -2.63 -13.38
CA ILE A 72 4.28 -1.23 -13.05
C ILE A 72 4.26 -0.31 -14.27
N ALA A 73 4.45 -0.83 -15.48
CA ALA A 73 4.63 -0.01 -16.69
C ALA A 73 3.51 1.03 -16.90
N PRO A 74 2.21 0.74 -16.66
CA PRO A 74 1.16 1.76 -16.73
C PRO A 74 1.39 2.88 -15.71
N ALA A 75 1.73 2.55 -14.46
CA ALA A 75 1.96 3.55 -13.42
C ALA A 75 3.18 4.43 -13.73
N VAL A 76 4.25 3.85 -14.27
CA VAL A 76 5.44 4.61 -14.72
C VAL A 76 5.07 5.58 -15.85
N ARG A 77 4.27 5.13 -16.82
CA ARG A 77 3.78 6.00 -17.93
C ARG A 77 2.90 7.13 -17.41
N ASP A 78 2.10 6.86 -16.40
CA ASP A 78 1.23 7.84 -15.76
C ASP A 78 2.00 8.78 -14.81
N GLY A 79 3.32 8.63 -14.67
CA GLY A 79 4.18 9.52 -13.90
C GLY A 79 4.34 9.15 -12.41
N ALA A 80 4.03 7.90 -12.02
CA ALA A 80 4.27 7.45 -10.67
C ALA A 80 5.76 7.41 -10.33
N HIS A 81 6.11 7.79 -9.09
CA HIS A 81 7.46 7.63 -8.58
C HIS A 81 7.71 6.17 -8.24
N VAL A 82 8.64 5.53 -8.96
CA VAL A 82 9.02 4.14 -8.72
C VAL A 82 10.45 4.09 -8.19
N VAL A 83 10.64 3.31 -7.13
CA VAL A 83 11.93 3.00 -6.52
C VAL A 83 12.13 1.50 -6.64
N ALA A 84 13.17 1.07 -7.34
CA ALA A 84 13.57 -0.33 -7.35
C ALA A 84 14.46 -0.61 -6.13
N PHE A 85 14.32 -1.77 -5.48
CA PHE A 85 15.20 -2.14 -4.38
C PHE A 85 15.63 -3.61 -4.39
N GLY A 86 16.87 -3.83 -3.98
CA GLY A 86 17.43 -5.14 -3.63
C GLY A 86 18.33 -4.92 -2.41
N SER A 87 19.66 -5.03 -2.60
CA SER A 87 20.63 -4.64 -1.58
C SER A 87 20.69 -3.13 -1.30
N TYR A 88 20.23 -2.31 -2.25
CA TYR A 88 20.08 -0.86 -2.12
C TYR A 88 18.84 -0.41 -2.90
N ALA A 89 18.36 0.80 -2.59
CA ALA A 89 17.28 1.44 -3.33
C ALA A 89 17.83 2.34 -4.45
N LYS A 90 17.10 2.39 -5.56
CA LYS A 90 17.43 3.22 -6.72
C LYS A 90 16.15 3.78 -7.32
N ASP A 91 16.12 5.09 -7.52
CA ASP A 91 15.01 5.74 -8.21
C ASP A 91 14.98 5.30 -9.68
N LEU A 92 13.79 4.96 -10.16
CA LEU A 92 13.56 4.66 -11.55
C LEU A 92 13.30 5.98 -12.30
N PRO A 93 14.11 6.33 -13.31
CA PRO A 93 13.86 7.52 -14.11
C PRO A 93 12.53 7.39 -14.86
N ALA A 94 11.92 8.53 -15.18
CA ALA A 94 10.69 8.56 -15.98
C ALA A 94 10.88 7.81 -17.31
N GLY A 95 9.96 6.89 -17.61
CA GLY A 95 10.06 6.02 -18.79
C GLY A 95 11.16 4.95 -18.72
N GLY A 96 11.84 4.80 -17.58
CA GLY A 96 12.84 3.77 -17.34
C GLY A 96 12.25 2.37 -17.15
N ARG A 97 13.13 1.37 -17.17
CA ARG A 97 12.82 -0.04 -16.88
C ARG A 97 13.47 -0.48 -15.57
N LEU A 98 12.86 -1.46 -14.89
CA LEU A 98 13.45 -2.03 -13.69
C LEU A 98 14.87 -2.53 -13.97
N PRO A 99 15.82 -2.31 -13.06
CA PRO A 99 17.13 -2.93 -13.18
C PRO A 99 17.00 -4.46 -13.13
N PRO A 100 17.98 -5.20 -13.70
CA PRO A 100 18.03 -6.64 -13.56
C PRO A 100 17.99 -7.06 -12.07
N PRO A 101 17.31 -8.16 -11.74
CA PRO A 101 17.27 -8.65 -10.36
C PRO A 101 18.67 -8.97 -9.84
N ALA A 102 18.99 -8.50 -8.64
CA ALA A 102 20.28 -8.75 -8.00
C ALA A 102 20.25 -8.45 -6.50
N GLY A 103 21.14 -9.13 -5.77
CA GLY A 103 21.40 -8.85 -4.37
C GLY A 103 20.36 -9.44 -3.43
N SER A 104 20.23 -8.83 -2.27
CA SER A 104 19.42 -9.26 -1.14
C SER A 104 18.11 -8.45 -1.03
N THR A 105 17.35 -8.60 0.05
CA THR A 105 16.09 -7.88 0.26
C THR A 105 16.24 -6.87 1.40
N ALA A 106 17.08 -5.85 1.19
CA ALA A 106 17.40 -4.83 2.19
C ALA A 106 16.29 -3.76 2.33
N LEU A 107 15.05 -4.22 2.59
CA LEU A 107 13.84 -3.38 2.65
C LEU A 107 13.97 -2.20 3.63
N HIS A 108 14.67 -2.39 4.74
CA HIS A 108 14.90 -1.32 5.73
C HIS A 108 15.68 -0.12 5.15
N LEU A 109 16.63 -0.36 4.25
CA LEU A 109 17.34 0.73 3.55
C LEU A 109 16.43 1.40 2.53
N ALA A 110 15.60 0.60 1.85
CA ALA A 110 14.65 1.12 0.89
C ALA A 110 13.57 2.00 1.52
N LEU A 111 13.05 1.62 2.69
CA LEU A 111 12.10 2.43 3.45
C LEU A 111 12.72 3.77 3.89
N ARG A 112 14.00 3.77 4.32
CA ARG A 112 14.73 5.01 4.64
C ARG A 112 14.97 5.91 3.44
N HIS A 113 15.25 5.31 2.27
CA HIS A 113 15.36 6.06 1.02
C HIS A 113 14.04 6.75 0.66
N VAL A 114 12.92 6.04 0.82
CA VAL A 114 11.57 6.59 0.58
C VAL A 114 11.18 7.65 1.63
N GLU A 115 11.61 7.52 2.88
CA GLU A 115 11.36 8.51 3.94
C GLU A 115 11.83 9.91 3.55
N ALA A 116 12.99 10.02 2.91
CA ALA A 116 13.55 11.29 2.45
C ALA A 116 12.65 12.01 1.42
N MET A 117 11.84 11.26 0.67
CA MET A 117 10.90 11.80 -0.31
C MET A 117 9.61 12.32 0.33
N ARG A 118 9.31 11.92 1.57
CA ARG A 118 8.09 12.27 2.32
C ARG A 118 6.79 12.03 1.52
N PRO A 119 6.58 10.82 0.96
CA PRO A 119 5.36 10.53 0.23
C PRO A 119 4.15 10.53 1.16
N ARG A 120 2.94 10.62 0.60
CA ARG A 120 1.72 10.40 1.40
C ARG A 120 1.36 8.91 1.49
N ARG A 121 1.67 8.18 0.43
CA ARG A 121 1.41 6.74 0.31
C ARG A 121 2.64 6.04 -0.26
N LEU A 122 2.91 4.88 0.30
CA LEU A 122 3.92 3.94 -0.19
C LEU A 122 3.21 2.63 -0.55
N VAL A 123 3.49 2.10 -1.74
CA VAL A 123 3.06 0.77 -2.17
C VAL A 123 4.29 -0.12 -2.28
N VAL A 124 4.45 -1.08 -1.38
CA VAL A 124 5.55 -2.05 -1.42
C VAL A 124 5.11 -3.26 -2.23
N VAL A 125 5.90 -3.68 -3.21
CA VAL A 125 5.65 -4.88 -4.02
C VAL A 125 6.86 -5.80 -3.91
N SER A 126 6.68 -6.99 -3.33
CA SER A 126 7.77 -7.94 -3.05
C SER A 126 7.28 -9.38 -3.06
N ASP A 127 8.15 -10.31 -3.47
CA ASP A 127 7.86 -11.74 -3.52
C ASP A 127 8.31 -12.51 -2.27
N GLY A 128 8.90 -11.83 -1.28
CA GLY A 128 9.53 -12.50 -0.14
C GLY A 128 9.77 -11.61 1.08
N ARG A 129 10.46 -12.17 2.07
CA ARG A 129 10.80 -11.48 3.33
C ARG A 129 12.03 -10.59 3.18
N PRO A 130 12.15 -9.51 3.98
CA PRO A 130 13.40 -8.77 4.07
C PRO A 130 14.48 -9.60 4.76
N ASP A 131 15.74 -9.20 4.55
CA ASP A 131 16.88 -9.82 5.22
C ASP A 131 16.81 -9.68 6.76
N ASP A 132 16.18 -8.60 7.25
CA ASP A 132 15.94 -8.33 8.68
C ASP A 132 14.53 -7.73 8.88
N ASP A 133 13.59 -8.57 9.31
CA ASP A 133 12.21 -8.20 9.66
C ASP A 133 12.15 -7.06 10.68
N LYS A 134 13.00 -7.10 11.72
CA LYS A 134 12.94 -6.14 12.82
C LYS A 134 13.43 -4.77 12.34
N ALA A 135 14.49 -4.73 11.54
CA ALA A 135 14.98 -3.49 10.95
C ALA A 135 13.96 -2.90 9.98
N ALA A 136 13.31 -3.72 9.15
CA ALA A 136 12.29 -3.26 8.21
C ALA A 136 11.08 -2.66 8.93
N LEU A 137 10.57 -3.31 9.98
CA LEU A 137 9.44 -2.78 10.75
C LEU A 137 9.80 -1.50 11.50
N ARG A 138 11.02 -1.39 12.06
CA ARG A 138 11.49 -0.14 12.68
C ARG A 138 11.61 0.99 11.67
N ALA A 139 12.08 0.72 10.45
CA ALA A 139 12.12 1.72 9.39
C ALA A 139 10.70 2.12 8.93
N ALA A 140 9.76 1.18 8.88
CA ALA A 140 8.37 1.47 8.61
C ALA A 140 7.72 2.35 9.70
N ASP A 141 8.09 2.14 10.97
CA ASP A 141 7.66 2.99 12.09
C ASP A 141 8.15 4.44 11.96
N GLN A 142 9.34 4.64 11.38
CA GLN A 142 9.94 5.96 11.17
C GLN A 142 9.22 6.77 10.08
N LEU A 143 8.55 6.09 9.14
CA LEU A 143 7.75 6.75 8.10
C LEU A 143 6.51 7.49 8.65
N GLY A 144 6.16 7.33 9.93
CA GLY A 144 5.17 8.15 10.61
C GLY A 144 3.78 8.10 9.97
N PHE A 145 3.37 9.20 9.32
CA PHE A 145 2.02 9.36 8.74
C PHE A 145 1.86 8.76 7.34
N VAL A 146 2.91 8.18 6.76
CA VAL A 146 2.84 7.51 5.46
C VAL A 146 1.91 6.31 5.55
N ARG A 147 0.93 6.24 4.64
CA ARG A 147 0.12 5.03 4.46
C ARG A 147 0.94 4.00 3.69
N ILE A 148 1.17 2.83 4.27
CA ILE A 148 1.93 1.74 3.64
C ILE A 148 0.95 0.65 3.20
N ASP A 149 0.72 0.56 1.89
CA ASP A 149 0.04 -0.56 1.25
C ASP A 149 1.08 -1.58 0.78
N VAL A 150 0.75 -2.86 0.85
CA VAL A 150 1.68 -3.95 0.52
C VAL A 150 1.02 -4.92 -0.45
N ILE A 151 1.73 -5.26 -1.52
CA ILE A 151 1.37 -6.30 -2.45
C ILE A 151 2.42 -7.40 -2.35
N TYR A 152 2.06 -8.47 -1.66
CA TYR A 152 2.84 -9.71 -1.70
C TYR A 152 2.57 -10.40 -3.05
N CYS A 153 3.63 -10.76 -3.75
CA CYS A 153 3.54 -11.37 -5.08
C CYS A 153 4.25 -12.72 -5.22
N GLY A 154 4.67 -13.28 -4.08
CA GLY A 154 5.27 -14.61 -4.00
C GLY A 154 4.23 -15.73 -3.89
N PRO A 155 4.68 -16.97 -3.67
CA PRO A 155 3.82 -18.15 -3.53
C PRO A 155 2.85 -18.07 -2.35
N ASP A 156 1.63 -18.58 -2.51
CA ASP A 156 0.58 -18.57 -1.47
C ASP A 156 0.91 -19.39 -0.22
N ASN A 157 1.89 -20.30 -0.30
CA ASN A 157 2.27 -21.20 0.78
C ASN A 157 3.33 -20.61 1.74
N ASP A 158 3.89 -19.43 1.46
CA ASP A 158 4.81 -18.74 2.39
C ASP A 158 4.02 -17.93 3.44
N GLY A 159 3.51 -18.65 4.44
CA GLY A 159 2.76 -18.06 5.53
C GLY A 159 3.56 -17.07 6.39
N GLU A 160 4.89 -17.17 6.41
CA GLU A 160 5.72 -16.23 7.16
C GLU A 160 5.88 -14.91 6.42
N ALA A 161 6.16 -14.94 5.11
CA ALA A 161 6.20 -13.75 4.28
C ALA A 161 4.87 -13.00 4.33
N LEU A 162 3.75 -13.72 4.18
CA LEU A 162 2.40 -13.14 4.28
C LEU A 162 2.16 -12.43 5.62
N ARG A 163 2.49 -13.08 6.75
CA ARG A 163 2.35 -12.45 8.08
C ARG A 163 3.25 -11.24 8.24
N PHE A 164 4.47 -11.27 7.71
CA PHE A 164 5.35 -10.12 7.70
C PHE A 164 4.75 -8.95 6.91
N MET A 165 4.29 -9.21 5.68
CA MET A 165 3.68 -8.19 4.81
C MET A 165 2.42 -7.56 5.42
N GLN A 166 1.61 -8.36 6.11
CA GLN A 166 0.47 -7.86 6.89
C GLN A 166 0.89 -6.91 8.01
N ARG A 167 2.00 -7.19 8.70
CA ARG A 167 2.55 -6.32 9.76
C ARG A 167 3.26 -5.07 9.22
N LEU A 168 3.78 -5.16 8.00
CA LEU A 168 4.40 -4.04 7.30
C LEU A 168 3.36 -3.01 6.85
N ALA A 169 2.17 -3.47 6.45
CA ALA A 169 1.06 -2.58 6.14
C ALA A 169 0.64 -1.77 7.39
N ARG A 170 0.70 -0.44 7.30
CA ARG A 170 0.50 0.49 8.43
C ARG A 170 -0.13 1.81 7.97
N GLY A 171 -0.54 2.64 8.92
CA GLY A 171 -1.11 3.96 8.64
C GLY A 171 -2.43 3.92 7.86
N GLY A 172 -3.25 2.87 8.07
CA GLY A 172 -4.49 2.65 7.33
C GLY A 172 -4.29 2.08 5.91
N GLY A 173 -3.11 1.51 5.63
CA GLY A 173 -2.85 0.75 4.42
C GLY A 173 -3.38 -0.67 4.48
N ALA A 174 -3.36 -1.36 3.34
CA ALA A 174 -3.83 -2.73 3.19
C ALA A 174 -2.72 -3.65 2.68
N ALA A 175 -2.77 -4.92 3.09
CA ALA A 175 -1.97 -5.98 2.50
C ALA A 175 -2.83 -6.83 1.56
N SER A 176 -2.34 -7.08 0.35
CA SER A 176 -2.92 -7.99 -0.64
C SER A 176 -1.88 -9.01 -1.07
N ALA A 177 -2.33 -10.21 -1.42
CA ALA A 177 -1.48 -11.28 -1.95
C ALA A 177 -1.96 -11.67 -3.35
N HIS A 178 -1.03 -11.81 -4.28
CA HIS A 178 -1.29 -12.21 -5.67
C HIS A 178 -0.13 -13.09 -6.16
N ASP A 179 -0.32 -14.40 -6.24
CA ASP A 179 0.67 -15.30 -6.81
C ASP A 179 0.94 -14.93 -8.28
N MET A 180 2.17 -14.52 -8.59
CA MET A 180 2.57 -14.11 -9.95
C MET A 180 2.36 -15.19 -11.01
N ALA A 181 2.44 -16.47 -10.65
CA ALA A 181 2.28 -17.57 -11.58
C ALA A 181 0.81 -17.79 -11.95
N ARG A 182 -0.11 -17.48 -11.03
CA ARG A 182 -1.55 -17.78 -11.16
C ARG A 182 -2.37 -16.54 -11.53
N GLU A 183 -2.02 -15.38 -10.97
CA GLU A 183 -2.85 -14.18 -11.01
C GLU A 183 -2.08 -12.88 -11.40
N PRO A 184 -1.24 -12.89 -12.46
CA PRO A 184 -0.45 -11.71 -12.82
C PRO A 184 -1.30 -10.47 -13.17
N GLN A 185 -2.51 -10.65 -13.71
CA GLN A 185 -3.43 -9.54 -13.97
C GLN A 185 -4.02 -8.94 -12.68
N SER A 186 -4.27 -9.75 -11.64
CA SER A 186 -4.77 -9.26 -10.35
C SER A 186 -3.72 -8.38 -9.66
N LEU A 187 -2.44 -8.78 -9.72
CA LEU A 187 -1.31 -7.95 -9.29
C LEU A 187 -1.33 -6.57 -9.98
N ALA A 188 -1.37 -6.56 -11.33
CA ALA A 188 -1.37 -5.32 -12.10
C ALA A 188 -2.59 -4.42 -11.78
N ASN A 189 -3.77 -5.02 -11.64
CA ASN A 189 -4.99 -4.30 -11.31
C ASN A 189 -4.94 -3.67 -9.90
N THR A 190 -4.44 -4.42 -8.91
CA THR A 190 -4.27 -3.90 -7.55
C THR A 190 -3.23 -2.78 -7.52
N LEU A 191 -2.12 -2.94 -8.23
CA LEU A 191 -1.08 -1.91 -8.33
C LEU A 191 -1.61 -0.63 -8.96
N LYS A 192 -2.33 -0.72 -10.08
CA LYS A 192 -2.97 0.43 -10.73
C LYS A 192 -3.94 1.15 -9.79
N ARG A 193 -4.76 0.42 -9.04
CA ARG A 193 -5.70 0.99 -8.07
C ARG A 193 -4.98 1.72 -6.94
N LEU A 194 -3.85 1.19 -6.46
CA LEU A 194 -3.12 1.74 -5.32
C LEU A 194 -2.22 2.92 -5.69
N ALA A 195 -1.61 2.89 -6.88
CA ALA A 195 -0.80 3.98 -7.43
C ALA A 195 -1.63 5.27 -7.57
N GLY A 196 -2.90 5.14 -7.99
CA GLY A 196 -3.78 6.27 -8.26
C GLY A 196 -3.31 7.09 -9.48
N PRO A 197 -4.07 8.11 -9.91
CA PRO A 197 -3.57 9.07 -10.89
C PRO A 197 -2.41 9.86 -10.26
N ALA A 198 -1.31 10.06 -10.98
CA ALA A 198 -0.23 10.93 -10.53
C ALA A 198 -0.82 12.33 -10.30
N THR A 199 -0.78 12.78 -9.04
CA THR A 199 -1.12 14.16 -8.71
C THR A 199 0.15 14.96 -8.92
N ILE A 200 0.25 15.61 -10.08
CA ILE A 200 1.33 16.54 -10.44
C ILE A 200 1.03 17.90 -9.82
#